data_AF-A0A1F5WDX2-F1
#
_entry.id   AF-A0A1F5WDX2-F1
#
_cell.length_a   1.000
_cell.length_b   1.000
_cell.length_c   1.000
_cell.angle_alpha   90.00
_cell.angle_beta   90.00
_cell.angle_gamma   90.00
#
_symmetry.space_group_name_H-M   'P 1'
#
loop_
_entity.id
_entity.type
_entity.pdbx_description
1 polymer ?
#
loop_
_entity_poly.entity_id
_entity_poly.type
_entity_poly.pdbx_seq_one_letter_code
_entity_poly.pdbx_strand_id
1 'polypeptide(L)'
;MNKKLVVLIMGLIVLTALFLRIRSSLPVLRVEGENFHWEDFSKIKSGLARFRDLNKDNVSDLDIERGVLMSYVEDTLIKKELEKRGNGNDIVEKMVSGTISPEERGKIENATAQLYGWTIEDFEKIVLAPQARRTLLDEELQKENTDFETWLEKSQKEAKISIYLWRWKWSGTEVKERF
;
A
#
# COMPACT_ATOMS: atom_id res chain seq x y z
N MET A 1 42.94 21.46 -1.15
CA MET A 1 42.06 20.45 -0.52
C MET A 1 42.82 19.14 -0.38
N ASN A 2 42.93 18.58 0.82
CA ASN A 2 43.75 17.38 1.06
C ASN A 2 43.15 16.15 0.36
N LYS A 3 43.95 15.41 -0.42
CA LYS A 3 43.49 14.20 -1.14
C LYS A 3 42.80 13.19 -0.20
N LYS A 4 43.27 13.06 1.04
CA LYS A 4 42.64 12.23 2.08
C LYS A 4 41.23 12.70 2.48
N LEU A 5 41.00 14.02 2.51
CA LEU A 5 39.69 14.62 2.80
C LEU A 5 38.69 14.32 1.67
N VAL A 6 39.14 14.39 0.41
CA VAL A 6 38.30 14.08 -0.77
C VAL A 6 37.87 12.61 -0.76
N VAL A 7 38.78 11.69 -0.45
CA VAL A 7 38.47 10.25 -0.34
C VAL A 7 37.48 9.96 0.80
N LEU A 8 37.63 10.62 1.95
CA LEU A 8 36.69 10.50 3.07
C LEU A 8 35.29 11.01 2.72
N ILE A 9 35.20 12.18 2.06
CA ILE A 9 33.92 12.75 1.64
C ILE A 9 33.25 11.85 0.59
N MET A 10 33.98 11.36 -0.41
CA MET A 10 33.43 10.42 -1.38
C MET A 10 32.99 9.10 -0.73
N GLY A 11 33.77 8.57 0.22
CA GLY A 11 33.40 7.38 0.98
C GLY A 11 32.10 7.58 1.77
N LEU A 12 31.94 8.74 2.41
CA LEU A 12 30.71 9.09 3.12
C LEU A 12 29.51 9.18 2.17
N ILE A 13 29.66 9.86 1.02
CA ILE A 13 28.60 9.97 0.00
C ILE A 13 28.16 8.58 -0.49
N VAL A 14 29.11 7.70 -0.80
CA VAL A 14 28.83 6.33 -1.24
C VAL A 14 28.11 5.53 -0.16
N LEU A 15 28.56 5.62 1.10
CA LEU A 15 27.91 4.94 2.23
C LEU A 15 26.49 5.48 2.47
N THR A 16 26.27 6.79 2.37
CA THR A 16 24.93 7.39 2.48
C THR A 16 24.03 6.93 1.34
N ALA A 17 24.52 6.91 0.09
CA ALA A 17 23.76 6.40 -1.05
C ALA A 17 23.43 4.91 -0.90
N LEU A 18 24.38 4.10 -0.42
CA LEU A 18 24.16 2.67 -0.15
C LEU A 18 23.10 2.48 0.94
N PHE A 19 23.19 3.25 2.03
CA PHE A 19 22.24 3.20 3.14
C PHE A 19 20.83 3.57 2.69
N LEU A 20 20.67 4.61 1.88
CA LEU A 20 19.38 5.01 1.32
C LEU A 20 18.79 3.92 0.42
N ARG A 21 19.61 3.30 -0.44
CA ARG A 21 19.17 2.21 -1.33
C ARG A 21 18.77 0.95 -0.57
N ILE A 22 19.53 0.59 0.47
CA ILE A 22 19.19 -0.58 1.30
C ILE A 22 17.87 -0.33 2.01
N ARG A 23 17.67 0.87 2.58
CA ARG A 23 16.47 1.21 3.34
C ARG A 23 15.18 1.12 2.51
N SER A 24 15.18 1.58 1.26
CA SER A 24 13.97 1.49 0.41
C SER A 24 13.55 0.05 0.13
N SER A 25 14.52 -0.86 0.01
CA SER A 25 14.28 -2.28 -0.26
C SER A 25 13.83 -3.11 0.96
N LEU A 26 13.84 -2.55 2.17
CA LEU A 26 13.50 -3.31 3.38
C LEU A 26 12.01 -3.69 3.37
N PRO A 27 11.67 -4.99 3.53
CA PRO A 27 10.29 -5.42 3.64
C PRO A 27 9.72 -5.00 5.00
N VAL A 28 8.54 -4.41 4.98
CA VAL A 28 7.72 -4.02 6.13
C VAL A 28 6.77 -5.14 6.50
N LEU A 29 6.19 -5.77 5.47
CA LEU A 29 5.16 -6.78 5.55
C LEU A 29 5.34 -7.73 4.35
N ARG A 30 5.05 -9.00 4.54
CA ARG A 30 4.97 -9.99 3.46
C ARG A 30 3.64 -10.74 3.56
N VAL A 31 2.95 -10.88 2.45
CA VAL A 31 1.65 -11.55 2.34
C VAL A 31 1.70 -12.49 1.14
N GLU A 32 1.55 -13.80 1.37
CA GLU A 32 1.59 -14.81 0.31
C GLU A 32 2.83 -14.71 -0.61
N GLY A 33 3.97 -14.34 -0.03
CA GLY A 33 5.23 -14.17 -0.76
C GLY A 33 5.44 -12.79 -1.41
N GLU A 34 4.42 -11.94 -1.51
CA GLU A 34 4.53 -10.56 -1.98
C GLU A 34 5.06 -9.66 -0.85
N ASN A 35 6.02 -8.77 -1.15
CA ASN A 35 6.60 -7.87 -0.15
C ASN A 35 6.02 -6.47 -0.28
N PHE A 36 5.61 -5.93 0.87
CA PHE A 36 5.36 -4.51 1.03
C PHE A 36 6.63 -3.83 1.52
N HIS A 37 7.16 -2.90 0.74
CA HIS A 37 8.43 -2.24 1.04
C HIS A 37 8.26 -0.98 1.88
N TRP A 38 9.33 -0.59 2.58
CA TRP A 38 9.35 0.61 3.41
C TRP A 38 9.00 1.88 2.62
N GLU A 39 9.43 1.97 1.36
CA GLU A 39 9.12 3.11 0.50
C GLU A 39 7.61 3.31 0.34
N ASP A 40 6.89 2.29 -0.16
CA ASP A 40 5.44 2.35 -0.33
C ASP A 40 4.72 2.58 1.00
N PHE A 41 5.09 1.84 2.06
CA PHE A 41 4.52 2.01 3.40
C PHE A 41 4.66 3.46 3.89
N SER A 42 5.87 4.02 3.81
CA SER A 42 6.15 5.37 4.30
C SER A 42 5.42 6.43 3.49
N LYS A 43 5.31 6.25 2.16
CA LYS A 43 4.61 7.16 1.25
C LYS A 43 3.11 7.20 1.51
N ILE A 44 2.49 6.02 1.66
CA ILE A 44 1.06 5.93 1.96
C ILE A 44 0.79 6.53 3.34
N LYS A 45 1.60 6.14 4.35
CA LYS A 45 1.49 6.68 5.70
C LYS A 45 1.58 8.21 5.73
N SER A 46 2.58 8.79 5.06
CA SER A 46 2.77 10.25 5.06
C SER A 46 1.63 10.98 4.36
N GLY A 47 1.07 10.41 3.29
CA GLY A 47 -0.06 11.02 2.60
C GLY A 47 -1.33 11.01 3.43
N LEU A 48 -1.61 9.90 4.12
CA LEU A 48 -2.75 9.81 5.04
C LEU A 48 -2.57 10.70 6.28
N ALA A 49 -1.35 10.80 6.82
CA ALA A 49 -1.06 11.72 7.93
C ALA A 49 -1.28 13.18 7.52
N ARG A 50 -0.83 13.56 6.31
CA ARG A 50 -1.10 14.88 5.75
C ARG A 50 -2.59 15.16 5.60
N PHE A 51 -3.35 14.22 5.05
CA PHE A 51 -4.80 14.36 4.91
C PHE A 51 -5.49 14.54 6.27
N ARG A 52 -5.14 13.72 7.26
CA ARG A 52 -5.62 13.85 8.64
C ARG A 52 -5.31 15.24 9.20
N ASP A 53 -4.06 15.72 9.06
CA ASP A 53 -3.62 16.99 9.63
C ASP A 53 -4.37 18.18 9.01
N LEU A 54 -4.64 18.12 7.71
CA LEU A 54 -5.44 19.13 6.99
C LEU A 54 -6.91 19.14 7.45
N ASN A 55 -7.49 17.96 7.68
CA ASN A 55 -8.88 17.82 8.12
C ASN A 55 -9.07 17.94 9.64
N LYS A 56 -7.97 17.98 10.41
CA LYS A 56 -7.96 17.99 11.89
C LYS A 56 -8.68 16.77 12.48
N ASP A 57 -8.53 15.62 11.84
CA ASP A 57 -9.14 14.37 12.29
C ASP A 57 -8.39 13.80 13.50
N ASN A 58 -9.12 13.23 14.46
CA ASN A 58 -8.57 12.64 15.69
C ASN A 58 -8.07 11.20 15.50
N VAL A 59 -7.45 10.90 14.35
CA VAL A 59 -6.90 9.56 14.04
C VAL A 59 -5.44 9.51 14.46
N SER A 60 -5.06 8.52 15.28
CA SER A 60 -3.68 8.41 15.73
C SER A 60 -2.74 7.95 14.60
N ASP A 61 -1.44 8.26 14.70
CA ASP A 61 -0.43 7.71 13.78
C ASP A 61 -0.44 6.16 13.80
N LEU A 62 -0.77 5.57 14.95
CA LEU A 62 -0.86 4.12 15.10
C LEU A 62 -2.03 3.53 14.30
N ASP A 63 -3.18 4.21 14.27
CA ASP A 63 -4.33 3.76 13.50
C ASP A 63 -4.09 3.92 11.99
N ILE A 64 -3.38 4.97 11.57
CA ILE A 64 -2.93 5.11 10.18
C ILE A 64 -1.99 3.95 9.82
N GLU A 65 -0.96 3.68 10.64
CA GLU A 65 -0.03 2.56 10.39
C GLU A 65 -0.75 1.22 10.30
N ARG A 66 -1.65 0.93 11.26
CA ARG A 66 -2.46 -0.29 11.26
C ARG A 66 -3.31 -0.38 10.00
N GLY A 67 -3.98 0.70 9.63
CA GLY A 67 -4.84 0.77 8.44
C GLY A 67 -4.07 0.52 7.14
N VAL A 68 -2.88 1.10 6.99
CA VAL A 68 -2.04 0.88 5.81
C VAL A 68 -1.59 -0.58 5.71
N LEU A 69 -1.18 -1.19 6.83
CA LEU A 69 -0.80 -2.61 6.85
C LEU A 69 -1.98 -3.52 6.53
N MET A 70 -3.15 -3.27 7.14
CA MET A 70 -4.37 -4.03 6.88
C MET A 70 -4.83 -3.92 5.43
N SER A 71 -4.88 -2.69 4.89
CA SER A 71 -5.26 -2.45 3.49
C SER A 71 -4.35 -3.19 2.51
N TYR A 72 -3.04 -3.24 2.77
CA TYR A 72 -2.12 -4.02 1.94
C TYR A 72 -2.39 -5.54 2.04
N VAL A 73 -2.68 -6.06 3.23
CA VAL A 73 -3.04 -7.48 3.40
C VAL A 73 -4.27 -7.81 2.56
N GLU A 74 -5.36 -7.06 2.74
CA GLU A 74 -6.62 -7.29 2.04
C GLU A 74 -6.44 -7.21 0.52
N ASP A 75 -5.82 -6.14 0.04
CA ASP A 75 -5.58 -5.94 -1.39
C ASP A 75 -4.74 -7.06 -2.01
N THR A 76 -3.72 -7.54 -1.30
CA THR A 76 -2.88 -8.65 -1.78
C THR A 76 -3.69 -9.95 -1.88
N LEU A 77 -4.52 -10.25 -0.88
CA LEU A 77 -5.37 -11.45 -0.91
C LEU A 77 -6.40 -11.39 -2.04
N ILE A 78 -7.04 -10.24 -2.22
CA ILE A 78 -8.00 -10.02 -3.31
C ILE A 78 -7.31 -10.19 -4.66
N LYS A 79 -6.15 -9.55 -4.86
CA LYS A 79 -5.35 -9.67 -6.08
C LYS A 79 -4.99 -11.12 -6.39
N LYS A 80 -4.53 -11.88 -5.39
CA LYS A 80 -4.16 -13.30 -5.56
C LYS A 80 -5.35 -14.17 -5.94
N GLU A 81 -6.52 -13.92 -5.36
CA GLU A 81 -7.73 -14.65 -5.70
C GLU A 81 -8.23 -14.32 -7.11
N LEU A 82 -8.17 -13.06 -7.52
CA LEU A 82 -8.46 -12.66 -8.90
C LEU A 82 -7.49 -13.32 -9.91
N GLU A 83 -6.18 -13.31 -9.61
CA GLU A 83 -5.16 -13.99 -10.42
C GLU A 83 -5.47 -15.49 -10.57
N LYS A 84 -5.85 -16.16 -9.48
CA LYS A 84 -6.23 -17.58 -9.46
C LYS A 84 -7.49 -17.87 -10.29
N ARG A 85 -8.43 -16.93 -10.33
CA ARG A 85 -9.67 -17.01 -11.14
C ARG A 85 -9.44 -16.70 -12.62
N GLY A 86 -8.21 -16.33 -13.00
CA GLY A 86 -7.88 -15.96 -14.38
C GLY A 86 -8.30 -14.53 -14.74
N ASN A 87 -8.69 -13.71 -13.75
CA ASN A 87 -8.97 -12.30 -13.95
C ASN A 87 -7.63 -11.56 -13.99
N GLY A 88 -7.25 -11.11 -15.18
CA GLY A 88 -6.01 -10.39 -15.40
C GLY A 88 -6.05 -8.95 -14.86
N ASN A 89 -4.86 -8.36 -14.73
CA ASN A 89 -4.70 -6.95 -14.38
C ASN A 89 -5.36 -6.01 -15.41
N ASP A 90 -5.63 -6.48 -16.63
CA ASP A 90 -6.24 -5.70 -17.71
C ASP A 90 -7.68 -5.26 -17.40
N ILE A 91 -8.46 -6.09 -16.68
CA ILE A 91 -9.82 -5.72 -16.27
C ILE A 91 -9.75 -4.61 -15.21
N VAL A 92 -8.82 -4.73 -14.26
CA VAL A 92 -8.57 -3.73 -13.21
C VAL A 92 -8.12 -2.41 -13.84
N GLU A 93 -7.16 -2.45 -14.76
CA GLU A 93 -6.67 -1.28 -15.48
C GLU A 93 -7.79 -0.58 -16.26
N LYS A 94 -8.68 -1.35 -16.92
CA LYS A 94 -9.85 -0.79 -17.60
C LYS A 94 -10.79 -0.09 -16.64
N MET A 95 -11.12 -0.70 -15.50
CA MET A 95 -11.96 -0.06 -14.48
C MET A 95 -11.33 1.23 -13.94
N VAL A 96 -10.02 1.21 -13.63
CA VAL A 96 -9.30 2.39 -13.15
C VAL A 96 -9.31 3.50 -14.21
N SER A 97 -8.96 3.18 -15.46
CA SER A 97 -8.94 4.17 -16.55
C SER A 97 -10.33 4.74 -16.88
N GLY A 98 -11.40 3.97 -16.64
CA GLY A 98 -12.78 4.41 -16.80
C GLY A 98 -13.34 5.20 -15.62
N THR A 99 -12.64 5.20 -14.47
CA THR A 99 -13.11 5.88 -13.25
C THR A 99 -12.92 7.39 -13.33
N ILE A 100 -11.82 7.86 -13.93
CA ILE A 100 -11.50 9.29 -14.05
C ILE A 100 -11.71 9.73 -15.49
N SER A 101 -12.66 10.63 -15.71
CA SER A 101 -12.84 11.23 -17.04
C SER A 101 -11.64 12.12 -17.40
N PRO A 102 -11.28 12.25 -18.71
CA PRO A 102 -10.20 13.14 -19.13
C PRO A 102 -10.39 14.60 -18.69
N GLU A 103 -11.65 15.04 -18.58
CA GLU A 103 -12.05 16.39 -18.18
C GLU A 103 -11.81 16.65 -16.68
N GLU A 104 -11.89 15.60 -15.85
CA GLU A 104 -11.72 15.68 -14.40
C GLU A 104 -10.28 15.41 -13.96
N ARG A 105 -9.46 14.75 -14.79
CA ARG A 105 -8.10 14.31 -14.43
C ARG A 105 -7.27 15.43 -13.81
N GLY A 106 -7.26 16.62 -14.41
CA GLY A 106 -6.50 17.77 -13.89
C GLY A 106 -7.02 18.30 -12.55
N LYS A 107 -8.33 18.21 -12.28
CA LYS A 107 -8.89 18.59 -10.97
C LYS A 107 -8.51 17.57 -9.90
N ILE A 108 -8.60 16.28 -10.24
CA ILE A 108 -8.27 15.18 -9.32
C ILE A 108 -6.77 15.18 -9.02
N GLU A 109 -5.90 15.37 -10.02
CA GLU A 109 -4.46 15.49 -9.83
C GLU A 109 -4.11 16.62 -8.84
N ASN A 110 -4.70 17.81 -9.03
CA ASN A 110 -4.52 18.93 -8.12
C ASN A 110 -5.03 18.62 -6.70
N ALA A 111 -6.22 18.02 -6.58
CA ALA A 111 -6.80 17.67 -5.27
C ALA A 111 -5.94 16.64 -4.55
N THR A 112 -5.50 15.59 -5.24
CA THR A 112 -4.63 14.54 -4.69
C THR A 112 -3.30 15.11 -4.22
N ALA A 113 -2.66 15.96 -5.02
CA ALA A 113 -1.41 16.61 -4.64
C ALA A 113 -1.58 17.51 -3.41
N GLN A 114 -2.69 18.23 -3.31
CA GLN A 114 -2.97 19.10 -2.16
C GLN A 114 -3.25 18.30 -0.88
N LEU A 115 -4.10 17.28 -0.98
CA LEU A 115 -4.60 16.50 0.16
C LEU A 115 -3.56 15.50 0.68
N TYR A 116 -2.95 14.73 -0.22
CA TYR A 116 -2.07 13.61 0.13
C TYR A 116 -0.61 13.85 -0.25
N GLY A 117 -0.32 14.83 -1.10
CA GLY A 117 1.04 15.01 -1.65
C GLY A 117 1.43 13.91 -2.64
N TRP A 118 0.44 13.22 -3.21
CA TRP A 118 0.61 12.14 -4.18
C TRP A 118 0.41 12.64 -5.60
N THR A 119 1.00 11.95 -6.59
CA THR A 119 0.65 12.16 -8.00
C THR A 119 -0.68 11.47 -8.33
N ILE A 120 -1.19 11.70 -9.54
CA ILE A 120 -2.39 10.99 -9.99
C ILE A 120 -2.14 9.48 -10.14
N GLU A 121 -0.96 9.08 -10.58
CA GLU A 121 -0.55 7.66 -10.70
C GLU A 121 -0.48 6.99 -9.34
N ASP A 122 -0.01 7.72 -8.32
CA ASP A 122 -0.03 7.24 -6.94
C ASP A 122 -1.44 7.01 -6.44
N PHE A 123 -2.37 7.92 -6.74
CA PHE A 123 -3.78 7.78 -6.38
C PHE A 123 -4.43 6.59 -7.09
N GLU A 124 -4.15 6.42 -8.38
CA GLU A 124 -4.58 5.25 -9.15
C GLU A 124 -4.06 3.95 -8.52
N LYS A 125 -2.78 3.90 -8.16
CA LYS A 125 -2.14 2.72 -7.56
C LYS A 125 -2.64 2.41 -6.13
N ILE A 126 -2.76 3.43 -5.29
CA ILE A 126 -3.01 3.30 -3.84
C ILE A 126 -4.50 3.20 -3.51
N VAL A 127 -5.36 3.85 -4.32
CA VAL A 127 -6.80 3.96 -4.02
C VAL A 127 -7.63 3.24 -5.08
N LEU A 128 -7.51 3.64 -6.35
CA LEU A 128 -8.44 3.18 -7.38
C LEU A 128 -8.23 1.71 -7.75
N ALA A 129 -6.98 1.25 -7.88
CA ALA A 129 -6.69 -0.12 -8.24
C ALA A 129 -7.11 -1.14 -7.16
N PRO A 130 -6.84 -0.91 -5.85
CA PRO A 130 -7.39 -1.75 -4.79
C PRO A 130 -8.92 -1.74 -4.75
N GLN A 131 -9.55 -0.58 -4.92
CA GLN A 131 -11.00 -0.48 -4.96
C GLN A 131 -11.60 -1.26 -6.13
N ALA A 132 -11.02 -1.13 -7.33
CA ALA A 132 -11.45 -1.86 -8.51
C ALA A 132 -11.31 -3.38 -8.32
N ARG A 133 -10.18 -3.84 -7.76
CA ARG A 133 -9.99 -5.26 -7.41
C ARG A 133 -11.05 -5.75 -6.43
N ARG A 134 -11.33 -4.97 -5.38
CA ARG A 134 -12.36 -5.31 -4.40
C ARG A 134 -13.73 -5.45 -5.05
N THR A 135 -14.15 -4.46 -5.84
CA THR A 135 -15.42 -4.51 -6.58
C THR A 135 -15.51 -5.72 -7.49
N LEU A 136 -14.46 -5.98 -8.28
CA LEU A 136 -14.43 -7.11 -9.20
C LEU A 136 -14.56 -8.45 -8.47
N LEU A 137 -13.83 -8.63 -7.36
CA LEU A 137 -13.92 -9.89 -6.62
C LEU A 137 -15.28 -10.05 -5.94
N ASP A 138 -15.85 -8.99 -5.38
CA ASP A 138 -17.19 -9.00 -4.79
C ASP A 138 -18.24 -9.43 -5.83
N GLU A 139 -18.19 -8.85 -7.04
CA GLU A 139 -19.07 -9.26 -8.15
C GLU A 139 -18.91 -10.74 -8.55
N GLU A 140 -17.69 -11.28 -8.55
CA GLU A 140 -17.43 -12.70 -8.83
C GLU A 140 -17.96 -13.61 -7.72
N LEU A 141 -17.75 -13.25 -6.45
CA LEU A 141 -18.23 -14.02 -5.31
C LEU A 141 -19.76 -14.02 -5.21
N GLN A 142 -20.41 -12.90 -5.55
CA GLN A 142 -21.87 -12.82 -5.60
C GLN A 142 -22.49 -13.77 -6.62
N LYS A 143 -21.84 -13.97 -7.79
CA LYS A 143 -22.28 -14.98 -8.78
C LYS A 143 -22.24 -16.41 -8.22
N GLU A 144 -21.38 -16.65 -7.23
CA GLU A 144 -21.21 -17.93 -6.52
C GLU A 144 -22.05 -18.02 -5.23
N ASN A 145 -22.90 -17.03 -4.95
CA ASN A 145 -23.61 -16.88 -3.66
C ASN A 145 -22.66 -16.92 -2.43
N THR A 146 -21.43 -16.43 -2.59
CA THR A 146 -20.46 -16.29 -1.52
C THR A 146 -20.41 -14.84 -1.06
N ASP A 147 -20.49 -14.62 0.25
CA ASP A 147 -20.35 -13.30 0.85
C ASP A 147 -18.88 -12.86 0.91
N PHE A 148 -18.60 -11.63 0.49
CA PHE A 148 -17.25 -11.09 0.41
C PHE A 148 -16.55 -11.05 1.77
N GLU A 149 -17.24 -10.59 2.83
CA GLU A 149 -16.64 -10.45 4.16
C GLU A 149 -16.30 -11.82 4.76
N THR A 150 -17.19 -12.80 4.56
CA THR A 150 -16.97 -14.20 4.94
C THR A 150 -15.76 -14.79 4.21
N TRP A 151 -15.64 -14.52 2.90
CA TRP A 151 -14.49 -14.94 2.12
C TRP A 151 -13.20 -14.26 2.61
N LEU A 152 -13.24 -12.96 2.90
CA LEU A 152 -12.07 -12.20 3.32
C LEU A 152 -11.56 -12.69 4.67
N GLU A 153 -12.45 -12.90 5.65
CA GLU A 153 -12.09 -13.40 6.97
C GLU A 153 -11.43 -14.79 6.87
N LYS A 154 -11.99 -15.68 6.05
CA LYS A 154 -11.41 -17.00 5.80
C LYS A 154 -10.02 -16.88 5.16
N SER A 155 -9.91 -16.05 4.13
CA SER A 155 -8.66 -15.85 3.38
C SER A 155 -7.56 -15.29 4.28
N GLN A 156 -7.89 -14.34 5.16
CA GLN A 156 -6.94 -13.78 6.15
C GLN A 156 -6.40 -14.84 7.11
N LYS A 157 -7.25 -15.76 7.58
CA LYS A 157 -6.85 -16.85 8.51
C LYS A 157 -5.94 -17.88 7.84
N GLU A 158 -6.16 -18.14 6.56
CA GLU A 158 -5.39 -19.12 5.79
C GLU A 158 -4.08 -18.53 5.25
N ALA A 159 -3.98 -17.19 5.19
CA ALA A 159 -2.86 -16.50 4.59
C ALA A 159 -1.55 -16.56 5.40
N LYS A 160 -0.44 -16.69 4.67
CA LYS A 160 0.93 -16.57 5.20
C LYS A 160 1.34 -15.11 5.27
N ILE A 161 1.18 -14.53 6.45
CA ILE A 161 1.47 -13.12 6.71
C ILE A 161 2.64 -12.98 7.69
N SER A 162 3.63 -12.15 7.34
CA SER A 162 4.79 -11.84 8.17
C SER A 162 5.00 -10.34 8.28
N ILE A 163 4.97 -9.79 9.49
CA ILE A 163 5.19 -8.37 9.76
C ILE A 163 6.60 -8.17 10.32
N TYR A 164 7.40 -7.37 9.63
CA TYR A 164 8.79 -7.08 10.00
C TYR A 164 8.94 -5.77 10.78
N LEU A 165 7.90 -4.92 10.80
CA LEU A 165 7.87 -3.77 11.70
C LEU A 165 7.81 -4.22 13.16
N TRP A 166 8.77 -3.75 13.95
CA TRP A 166 8.98 -4.19 15.33
C TRP A 166 7.72 -4.05 16.21
N ARG A 167 6.94 -2.97 16.00
CA ARG A 167 5.76 -2.61 16.79
C ARG A 167 4.56 -3.51 16.51
N TRP A 168 4.49 -4.10 15.31
CA TRP A 168 3.28 -4.74 14.81
C TRP A 168 3.44 -6.27 14.78
N LYS A 169 2.33 -6.98 14.89
CA LYS A 169 2.24 -8.43 14.71
C LYS A 169 0.92 -8.81 14.05
N TRP A 170 0.93 -9.91 13.31
CA TRP A 170 -0.29 -10.51 12.77
C TRP A 170 -0.94 -11.39 13.85
N SER A 171 -2.24 -11.24 14.11
CA SER A 171 -2.96 -12.08 15.07
C SER A 171 -3.77 -13.22 14.44
N GLY A 172 -3.69 -13.39 13.12
CA GLY A 172 -4.48 -14.37 12.36
C GLY A 172 -5.56 -13.71 11.49
N THR A 173 -6.14 -12.60 11.94
CA THR A 173 -7.18 -11.85 11.21
C THR A 173 -6.89 -10.35 11.13
N GLU A 174 -6.06 -9.82 12.02
CA GLU A 174 -5.82 -8.39 12.12
C GLU A 174 -4.38 -8.07 12.52
N VAL A 175 -3.98 -6.83 12.24
CA VAL A 175 -2.71 -6.26 12.67
C VAL A 175 -2.87 -5.70 14.09
N LYS A 176 -2.11 -6.26 15.04
CA LYS A 176 -2.09 -5.81 16.45
C LYS A 176 -0.76 -5.21 16.84
N GLU A 177 -0.80 -4.35 17.84
CA GLU A 177 0.41 -3.93 18.53
C GLU A 177 1.03 -5.13 19.26
N ARG A 178 2.37 -5.16 19.24
CA ARG A 178 3.15 -6.24 19.85
C ARG A 178 3.32 -6.04 21.35
N PHE A 179 3.39 -4.79 21.80
CA PHE A 179 3.67 -4.37 23.18
C PHE A 179 2.62 -3.37 23.64
#